data_AF-A0A7C4MJV1-F1
#
_entry.id   AF-A0A7C4MJV1-F1
#
_cell.length_a   1.000
_cell.length_b   1.000
_cell.length_c   1.000
_cell.angle_alpha   90.00
_cell.angle_beta   90.00
_cell.angle_gamma   90.00
#
_symmetry.space_group_name_H-M   'P 1'
#
loop_
_entity.id
_entity.type
_entity.pdbx_description
1 polymer ?
#
loop_
_entity_poly.entity_id
_entity_poly.type
_entity_poly.pdbx_seq_one_letter_code
_entity_poly.pdbx_strand_id
1 'polypeptide(L)'
;MIEISRIIIGLLLTLFLPGYLIARIFFKELDELEKVALGFVLSIALDIFLGLFLGYNKQMKDITGGITAINLWIYLGSITIILIILWALIRKDERKKTMQWVKQLFERH
;
A
#
# COMPACT_ATOMS: atom_id res chain seq x y z
N MET A 1 23.88 -14.83 2.06
CA MET A 1 22.41 -15.00 2.21
C MET A 1 21.68 -13.70 2.60
N ILE A 2 22.24 -12.82 3.44
CA ILE A 2 21.59 -11.58 3.90
C ILE A 2 21.36 -10.55 2.77
N GLU A 3 22.23 -10.51 1.75
CA GLU A 3 22.08 -9.53 0.66
C GLU A 3 20.94 -9.86 -0.30
N ILE A 4 20.77 -11.15 -0.64
CA ILE A 4 19.73 -11.59 -1.56
C ILE A 4 18.34 -11.32 -0.97
N SER A 5 18.13 -11.63 0.30
CA SER A 5 16.85 -11.36 0.97
C SER A 5 16.56 -9.86 1.03
N ARG A 6 17.57 -9.02 1.28
CA ARG A 6 17.42 -7.55 1.25
C ARG A 6 17.00 -7.04 -0.12
N ILE A 7 17.59 -7.57 -1.20
CA ILE A 7 17.23 -7.19 -2.57
C ILE A 7 15.79 -7.60 -2.87
N ILE A 8 15.41 -8.84 -2.58
CA ILE A 8 14.05 -9.35 -2.83
C ILE A 8 13.01 -8.53 -2.06
N ILE A 9 13.25 -8.28 -0.77
CA ILE A 9 12.33 -7.50 0.07
C ILE A 9 12.24 -6.07 -0.44
N GLY A 10 13.37 -5.42 -0.73
CA GLY A 10 13.40 -4.05 -1.25
C GLY A 10 12.67 -3.92 -2.58
N LEU A 11 12.84 -4.90 -3.47
CA LEU A 11 12.21 -4.92 -4.78
C LEU A 11 10.70 -5.14 -4.67
N LEU A 12 10.24 -6.05 -3.82
CA LEU A 12 8.81 -6.23 -3.55
C LEU A 12 8.20 -5.00 -2.89
N LEU A 13 8.90 -4.35 -1.95
CA LEU A 13 8.42 -3.12 -1.32
C LEU A 13 8.26 -2.03 -2.37
N THR A 14 9.29 -1.81 -3.19
CA THR A 14 9.37 -0.68 -4.11
C THR A 14 8.43 -0.88 -5.31
N LEU A 15 8.44 -2.05 -5.93
CA LEU A 15 7.79 -2.26 -7.22
C LEU A 15 6.41 -2.89 -7.17
N PHE A 16 5.95 -3.39 -6.02
CA PHE A 16 4.70 -4.15 -5.99
C PHE A 16 3.80 -3.87 -4.78
N LEU A 17 4.32 -4.02 -3.57
CA LEU A 17 3.49 -4.14 -2.37
C LEU A 17 2.57 -2.93 -2.08
N PRO A 18 3.05 -1.68 -2.05
CA PRO A 18 2.20 -0.53 -1.77
C PRO A 18 1.20 -0.29 -2.91
N GLY A 19 1.62 -0.42 -4.17
CA GLY A 19 0.73 -0.27 -5.31
C GLY A 19 -0.38 -1.34 -5.33
N TYR A 20 -0.04 -2.59 -5.02
CA TYR A 20 -1.02 -3.67 -4.91
C TYR A 20 -2.02 -3.45 -3.77
N LEU A 21 -1.57 -2.94 -2.63
CA LEU A 21 -2.47 -2.58 -1.52
C LEU A 21 -3.43 -1.45 -1.92
N ILE A 22 -2.96 -0.43 -2.64
CA ILE A 22 -3.82 0.63 -3.19
C ILE A 22 -4.84 0.01 -4.15
N ALA A 23 -4.39 -0.81 -5.11
CA ALA A 23 -5.27 -1.50 -6.06
C ALA A 23 -6.36 -2.29 -5.31
N ARG A 24 -5.97 -3.06 -4.29
CA ARG A 24 -6.89 -3.89 -3.51
C ARG A 24 -7.87 -3.10 -2.65
N ILE A 25 -7.47 -1.95 -2.11
CA ILE A 25 -8.31 -1.11 -1.26
C ILE A 25 -9.33 -0.34 -2.10
N PHE A 26 -8.89 0.29 -3.19
CA PHE A 26 -9.68 1.24 -3.95
C PHE A 26 -10.40 0.62 -5.16
N PHE A 27 -9.87 -0.45 -5.75
CA PHE A 27 -10.41 -1.07 -6.97
C PHE A 27 -10.94 -2.48 -6.67
N LYS A 28 -12.00 -2.55 -5.86
CA LYS A 28 -12.56 -3.83 -5.39
C LYS A 28 -13.15 -4.70 -6.52
N GLU A 29 -13.72 -4.04 -7.53
CA GLU A 29 -14.42 -4.65 -8.68
C GLU A 29 -13.48 -5.33 -9.70
N LEU A 30 -12.18 -5.02 -9.66
CA LEU A 30 -11.21 -5.60 -10.59
C LEU A 30 -10.88 -7.05 -10.24
N ASP A 31 -10.54 -7.85 -11.23
CA ASP A 31 -10.05 -9.21 -11.00
C ASP A 31 -8.66 -9.20 -10.34
N GLU A 32 -8.28 -10.29 -9.67
CA GLU A 32 -7.00 -10.34 -8.95
C GLU A 32 -5.80 -10.19 -9.90
N LEU A 33 -5.89 -10.66 -11.15
CA LEU A 33 -4.86 -10.44 -12.18
C LEU A 33 -4.73 -8.95 -12.56
N GLU A 34 -5.84 -8.27 -12.73
CA GLU A 34 -5.87 -6.83 -13.04
C GLU A 34 -5.34 -6.01 -11.87
N LYS A 35 -5.67 -6.37 -10.63
CA LYS A 35 -5.12 -5.76 -9.42
C LYS A 35 -3.62 -5.95 -9.31
N VAL A 36 -3.10 -7.12 -9.70
CA VAL A 36 -1.64 -7.37 -9.75
C VAL A 36 -0.98 -6.46 -10.78
N ALA A 37 -1.51 -6.39 -12.00
CA ALA A 37 -0.98 -5.53 -13.06
C ALA A 37 -1.02 -4.05 -12.66
N LEU A 38 -2.17 -3.58 -12.16
CA LEU A 38 -2.35 -2.22 -11.67
C LEU A 38 -1.45 -1.94 -10.45
N GLY A 39 -1.22 -2.94 -9.61
CA GLY A 39 -0.33 -2.87 -8.46
C GLY A 39 1.09 -2.47 -8.83
N PHE A 40 1.66 -3.06 -9.88
CA PHE A 40 2.99 -2.67 -10.39
C PHE A 40 3.01 -1.21 -10.87
N VAL A 41 2.00 -0.81 -11.67
CA VAL A 41 1.90 0.55 -12.21
C VAL A 41 1.76 1.58 -11.09
N LEU A 42 0.90 1.31 -10.11
CA LEU A 42 0.70 2.18 -8.95
C LEU A 42 1.94 2.27 -8.06
N SER A 43 2.72 1.20 -7.93
CA SER A 43 3.95 1.22 -7.15
C SER A 43 4.99 2.14 -7.78
N ILE A 44 5.20 2.01 -9.10
CA ILE A 44 6.11 2.90 -9.84
C ILE A 44 5.63 4.35 -9.78
N ALA A 45 4.33 4.60 -9.93
CA ALA A 45 3.76 5.94 -9.81
C ALA A 45 3.99 6.52 -8.41
N LEU A 46 3.86 5.71 -7.36
CA LEU A 46 4.13 6.10 -5.98
C LEU A 46 5.61 6.42 -5.76
N ASP A 47 6.53 5.64 -6.31
CA ASP A 47 7.97 5.88 -6.22
C ASP A 47 8.36 7.22 -6.88
N ILE A 48 7.83 7.49 -8.07
CA ILE A 48 8.04 8.77 -8.77
C ILE A 48 7.49 9.92 -7.94
N PHE A 49 6.28 9.78 -7.42
CA PHE A 49 5.66 10.80 -6.58
C PHE A 49 6.47 11.06 -5.30
N LEU A 50 6.96 10.02 -4.64
CA LEU A 50 7.82 10.14 -3.46
C LEU A 50 9.16 10.81 -3.80
N GLY A 51 9.80 10.42 -4.91
CA GLY A 51 11.04 11.06 -5.36
C GLY A 51 10.84 12.55 -5.58
N LEU A 52 9.75 12.94 -6.24
CA LEU A 52 9.38 14.35 -6.41
C LEU A 52 9.09 15.02 -5.08
N PHE A 53 8.34 14.40 -4.18
CA PHE A 53 8.00 14.96 -2.87
C PHE A 53 9.24 15.24 -2.02
N LEU A 54 10.17 14.29 -1.94
CA LEU A 54 11.42 14.41 -1.19
C LEU A 54 12.39 15.43 -1.81
N GLY A 55 12.29 15.65 -3.13
CA GLY A 55 13.19 16.52 -3.88
C GLY A 55 12.61 17.87 -4.30
N TYR A 56 11.34 18.16 -4.02
CA TYR A 56 10.58 19.23 -4.67
C TYR A 56 11.21 20.62 -4.52
N ASN A 57 11.65 20.97 -3.30
CA ASN A 57 12.32 22.24 -3.03
C ASN A 57 13.30 22.13 -1.85
N LYS A 58 14.12 23.18 -1.61
CA LYS A 58 15.13 23.19 -0.53
C LYS A 58 14.51 22.94 0.85
N GLN A 59 13.38 23.57 1.16
CA GLN A 59 12.71 23.40 2.45
C GLN A 59 12.25 21.95 2.67
N MET A 60 11.61 21.34 1.68
CA MET A 60 11.22 19.92 1.69
C MET A 60 12.44 19.02 1.86
N LYS A 61 13.52 19.30 1.12
CA LYS A 61 14.77 18.53 1.23
C LYS A 61 15.35 18.60 2.64
N ASP A 62 15.35 19.78 3.26
CA ASP A 62 15.90 19.98 4.60
C ASP A 62 15.04 19.30 5.68
N ILE A 63 13.71 19.29 5.50
CA ILE A 63 12.77 18.63 6.44
C ILE A 63 12.79 17.10 6.27
N THR A 64 12.77 16.62 5.03
CA THR A 64 12.62 15.19 4.72
C THR A 64 13.95 14.43 4.67
N GLY A 65 15.07 15.15 4.67
CA GLY A 65 16.41 14.62 4.43
C GLY A 65 16.74 14.39 2.95
N GLY A 66 15.84 14.76 2.04
CA GLY A 66 16.03 14.68 0.59
C GLY A 66 15.90 13.28 -0.01
N ILE A 67 16.16 13.21 -1.32
CA ILE A 67 16.14 11.96 -2.09
C ILE A 67 17.37 11.12 -1.72
N THR A 68 17.26 10.32 -0.68
CA THR A 68 18.24 9.29 -0.32
C THR A 68 17.55 7.92 -0.29
N ALA A 69 18.31 6.85 -0.54
CA ALA A 69 17.75 5.50 -0.54
C ALA A 69 17.11 5.14 0.80
N ILE A 70 17.73 5.55 1.91
CA ILE A 70 17.21 5.28 3.26
C ILE A 70 15.89 6.01 3.52
N ASN A 71 15.79 7.28 3.15
CA ASN A 71 14.56 8.05 3.32
C ASN A 71 13.44 7.46 2.46
N LEU A 72 13.73 7.14 1.20
CA LEU A 72 12.75 6.52 0.31
C LEU A 72 12.18 5.23 0.93
N TRP A 73 13.04 4.36 1.47
CA TRP A 73 12.60 3.13 2.15
C TRP A 73 11.75 3.40 3.40
N ILE A 74 12.10 4.42 4.19
CA ILE A 74 11.33 4.82 5.38
C ILE A 74 9.94 5.33 4.99
N TYR A 75 9.85 6.25 4.03
CA TYR A 75 8.57 6.81 3.58
C TYR A 75 7.70 5.75 2.92
N LEU A 76 8.27 4.95 2.03
CA LEU A 76 7.57 3.87 1.34
C LEU A 76 7.10 2.78 2.32
N GLY A 77 7.95 2.41 3.28
CA GLY A 77 7.60 1.49 4.36
C GLY A 77 6.47 2.03 5.24
N SER A 78 6.53 3.33 5.57
CA SER A 78 5.48 4.00 6.36
C SER A 78 4.14 4.02 5.63
N ILE A 79 4.12 4.35 4.33
CA ILE A 79 2.92 4.31 3.50
C ILE A 79 2.37 2.88 3.43
N THR A 80 3.24 1.89 3.24
CA THR A 80 2.84 0.48 3.19
C THR A 80 2.19 0.04 4.50
N ILE A 81 2.77 0.41 5.65
CA ILE A 81 2.19 0.11 6.97
C ILE A 81 0.80 0.75 7.12
N ILE A 82 0.66 2.03 6.74
CA ILE A 82 -0.62 2.74 6.77
C ILE A 82 -1.66 2.03 5.89
N LEU A 83 -1.29 1.62 4.68
CA LEU A 83 -2.18 0.89 3.76
C LEU A 83 -2.59 -0.47 4.32
N ILE A 84 -1.66 -1.22 4.95
CA ILE A 84 -1.98 -2.48 5.63
C ILE A 84 -3.01 -2.26 6.75
N ILE A 85 -2.83 -1.21 7.56
CA ILE A 85 -3.76 -0.85 8.63
C ILE A 85 -5.14 -0.51 8.05
N LEU A 86 -5.18 0.34 7.02
CA LEU A 86 -6.42 0.72 6.35
C LEU A 86 -7.15 -0.50 5.78
N TRP A 87 -6.43 -1.38 5.09
CA TRP A 87 -6.99 -2.63 4.57
C TRP A 87 -7.57 -3.51 5.68
N ALA A 88 -6.86 -3.65 6.80
CA ALA A 88 -7.32 -4.43 7.95
C ALA A 88 -8.57 -3.83 8.61
N LEU A 89 -8.68 -2.50 8.68
CA LEU A 89 -9.85 -1.80 9.22
C LEU A 89 -11.08 -1.97 8.31
N ILE A 90 -10.92 -1.76 7.01
CA ILE A 90 -12.01 -1.93 6.03
C ILE A 90 -12.53 -3.37 6.06
N ARG A 91 -11.63 -4.36 6.09
CA ARG A 91 -12.01 -5.78 6.14
C ARG A 91 -12.69 -6.18 7.45
N LYS A 92 -12.40 -5.49 8.57
CA LYS A 92 -13.13 -5.72 9.83
C LYS A 92 -14.57 -5.20 9.72
N ASP A 93 -14.77 -4.06 9.09
CA ASP A 93 -16.09 -3.45 8.93
C ASP A 93 -17.02 -4.29 8.03
N GLU A 94 -16.51 -4.75 6.88
CA GLU A 94 -17.23 -5.63 5.97
C GLU A 94 -17.70 -6.92 6.64
N ARG A 95 -16.83 -7.53 7.47
CA ARG A 95 -17.18 -8.74 8.23
C ARG A 95 -18.28 -8.49 9.25
N LYS A 96 -18.25 -7.35 9.95
CA LYS A 96 -19.31 -6.99 10.91
C LYS A 96 -20.66 -6.82 10.22
N LYS A 97 -20.69 -6.10 9.10
CA LYS A 97 -21.90 -5.87 8.31
C LYS A 97 -22.51 -7.18 7.81
N THR A 98 -21.67 -8.09 7.32
CA THR A 98 -22.10 -9.43 6.88
C THR A 98 -22.71 -10.23 8.03
N MET A 99 -22.08 -10.25 9.20
CA MET A 99 -22.60 -10.97 10.37
C MET A 99 -23.92 -10.38 10.90
N GLN A 100 -24.11 -9.06 10.83
CA GLN A 100 -25.38 -8.43 11.19
C GLN A 100 -26.52 -8.85 10.25
N TRP A 101 -26.27 -8.85 8.94
CA TRP A 101 -27.24 -9.31 7.95
C TRP A 101 -27.60 -10.80 8.14
N VAL A 102 -26.62 -11.66 8.42
CA VAL A 102 -26.86 -13.08 8.71
C VAL A 102 -27.73 -13.25 9.96
N LYS A 103 -27.48 -12.49 11.04
CA LYS A 103 -28.33 -12.53 12.24
C LYS A 103 -29.78 -12.11 11.95
N GLN A 104 -29.97 -11.04 11.17
CA GLN A 104 -31.30 -10.59 10.77
C GLN A 104 -32.06 -11.62 9.92
N LEU A 105 -31.34 -12.40 9.10
CA LEU A 105 -31.93 -13.47 8.30
C LEU A 105 -32.45 -14.62 9.19
N PHE A 106 -31.68 -14.98 10.23
CA PHE A 106 -32.06 -16.02 11.18
C PHE A 106 -33.17 -15.61 12.16
N GLU A 107 -33.26 -14.33 12.55
CA GLU A 107 -34.33 -13.83 13.43
C GLU A 107 -35.69 -13.65 12.72
N ARG A 108 -35.73 -13.75 11.38
CA ARG A 108 -36.94 -13.64 10.56
C ARG A 108 -37.62 -14.99 10.27
N HIS A 109 -37.11 -16.11 10.79
CA HIS A 109 -37.72 -17.44 10.72
C HIS A 109 -37.94 -17.98 12.13
#